data_AF-A0A1F6YS96-F1
#
_entry.id   AF-A0A1F6YS96-F1
#
_cell.length_a   1.000
_cell.length_b   1.000
_cell.length_c   1.000
_cell.angle_alpha   90.00
_cell.angle_beta   90.00
_cell.angle_gamma   90.00
#
_symmetry.space_group_name_H-M   'P 1'
#
loop_
_entity.id
_entity.type
_entity.pdbx_description
1 polymer ?
#
loop_
_entity_poly.entity_id
_entity_poly.type
_entity_poly.pdbx_seq_one_letter_code
_entity_poly.pdbx_strand_id
1 'polypeptide(L)'
;MQPDKKLIKIGNNLAQIKQLLSEIVLQPRINAIKWSVITKQTPNIKIGYPGQHLASLITGMFGERTGARGNDLADGSEVKSCSRIDQLDLCKDCKSPVARSEVNCSSCNSTNILRKDDSKWLFSVKSENDLNVLTKEVKRVLLIMGDYPNFNKGDFNTLRFQAFEIWTNSPRNARFREIMTNYYKNIYLGHKKKNIEKTPAPKNFWPYSYQFYICNPIQTFTCIIKNANSKPKIEILHYVEPTQDRSRLASVIMPSVILSDLELELIFKNSKSTEIIRMIKPEFKSKLGKIKNLSIKEKRVALIGIDETLRSYLPLRDTDKISSAKNQYSRRIN
;
A
#
# COMPACT_ATOMS: atom_id res chain seq x y z
N MET A 1 -3.04 16.22 13.65
CA MET A 1 -2.39 14.94 13.32
C MET A 1 -0.89 15.17 13.41
N GLN A 2 -0.41 15.35 14.64
CA GLN A 2 0.89 15.96 14.92
C GLN A 2 1.78 14.94 15.64
N PRO A 3 2.96 14.62 15.08
CA PRO A 3 3.95 13.79 15.78
C PRO A 3 4.45 14.46 17.07
N ASP A 4 4.68 13.65 18.11
CA ASP A 4 5.28 14.14 19.36
C ASP A 4 6.75 14.50 19.14
N LYS A 5 7.03 15.80 19.15
CA LYS A 5 8.38 16.34 18.91
C LYS A 5 9.41 15.84 19.91
N LYS A 6 9.00 15.47 21.13
CA LYS A 6 9.93 14.97 22.16
C LYS A 6 10.52 13.61 21.78
N LEU A 7 9.80 12.82 21.00
CA LEU A 7 10.19 11.47 20.58
C LEU A 7 10.95 11.45 19.25
N ILE A 8 11.05 12.59 18.56
CA ILE A 8 11.87 12.75 17.36
C ILE A 8 13.33 12.93 17.81
N LYS A 9 14.13 11.87 17.65
CA LYS A 9 15.51 11.78 18.15
C LYS A 9 16.55 11.48 17.07
N ILE A 10 16.12 11.02 15.90
CA ILE A 10 17.00 10.77 14.76
C ILE A 10 17.06 12.04 13.91
N GLY A 11 18.29 12.48 13.60
CA GLY A 11 18.58 13.60 12.68
C GLY A 11 19.28 13.14 11.40
N ASN A 12 19.55 14.05 10.46
CA ASN A 12 20.17 13.74 9.16
C ASN A 12 19.43 12.63 8.38
N ASN A 13 18.09 12.64 8.46
CA ASN A 13 17.24 11.53 8.08
C ASN A 13 17.39 11.17 6.60
N LEU A 14 17.42 12.16 5.70
CA LEU A 14 17.54 11.92 4.25
C LEU A 14 18.83 11.19 3.86
N ALA A 15 19.96 11.53 4.48
CA ALA A 15 21.22 10.85 4.22
C ALA A 15 21.20 9.43 4.77
N GLN A 16 20.71 9.25 6.01
CA GLN A 16 20.58 7.93 6.63
C GLN A 16 19.60 7.03 5.85
N ILE A 17 18.51 7.58 5.29
CA ILE A 17 17.58 6.82 4.45
C ILE A 17 18.30 6.26 3.23
N LYS A 18 19.10 7.09 2.54
CA LYS A 18 19.89 6.65 1.38
C LYS A 18 20.88 5.56 1.78
N GLN A 19 21.56 5.74 2.92
CA GLN A 19 22.51 4.77 3.44
C GLN A 19 21.83 3.45 3.79
N LEU A 20 20.73 3.46 4.56
CA LEU A 20 19.94 2.29 4.91
C LEU A 20 19.48 1.53 3.67
N LEU A 21 18.89 2.22 2.69
CA LEU A 21 18.43 1.60 1.45
C LEU A 21 19.60 0.99 0.68
N SER A 22 20.76 1.65 0.63
CA SER A 22 21.95 1.11 -0.01
C SER A 22 22.44 -0.17 0.67
N GLU A 23 22.64 -0.12 1.99
CA GLU A 23 23.30 -1.17 2.77
C GLU A 23 22.38 -2.37 3.07
N ILE A 24 21.13 -2.13 3.42
CA ILE A 24 20.22 -3.17 3.94
C ILE A 24 19.28 -3.69 2.85
N VAL A 25 19.06 -2.93 1.77
CA VAL A 25 18.11 -3.32 0.71
C VAL A 25 18.83 -3.60 -0.60
N LEU A 26 19.52 -2.61 -1.15
CA LEU A 26 20.00 -2.66 -2.53
C LEU A 26 21.23 -3.54 -2.71
N GLN A 27 22.25 -3.39 -1.86
CA GLN A 27 23.45 -4.21 -1.96
C GLN A 27 23.16 -5.70 -1.73
N PRO A 28 22.38 -6.10 -0.71
CA PRO A 28 21.95 -7.48 -0.56
C PRO A 28 21.14 -7.97 -1.77
N ARG A 29 20.27 -7.13 -2.34
CA ARG A 29 19.43 -7.49 -3.49
C ARG A 29 20.27 -7.76 -4.73
N ILE A 30 21.27 -6.93 -5.03
CA ILE A 30 22.19 -7.15 -6.15
C ILE A 30 22.90 -8.50 -6.01
N ASN A 31 23.35 -8.82 -4.80
CA ASN A 31 23.96 -10.12 -4.50
C ASN A 31 22.96 -11.26 -4.70
N ALA A 32 21.72 -11.11 -4.22
CA ALA A 32 20.66 -12.11 -4.38
C ALA A 32 20.28 -12.32 -5.86
N ILE A 33 20.25 -11.26 -6.68
CA ILE A 33 20.05 -11.37 -8.14
C ILE A 33 21.17 -12.21 -8.76
N LYS A 34 22.44 -11.90 -8.46
CA LYS A 34 23.59 -12.69 -8.94
C LYS A 34 23.42 -14.17 -8.60
N TRP A 35 23.10 -14.50 -7.35
CA TRP A 35 22.93 -15.88 -6.92
C TRP A 35 21.67 -16.54 -7.48
N SER A 36 20.59 -15.78 -7.72
CA SER A 36 19.35 -16.30 -8.31
C SER A 36 19.57 -16.87 -9.72
N VAL A 37 20.48 -16.26 -10.49
CA VAL A 37 20.83 -16.74 -11.84
C VAL A 37 21.49 -18.11 -11.78
N ILE A 38 22.37 -18.33 -10.80
CA ILE A 38 23.16 -19.56 -10.59
C ILE A 38 22.30 -20.66 -9.96
N THR A 39 21.63 -20.33 -8.85
CA THR A 39 20.93 -21.30 -7.99
C THR A 39 19.48 -21.53 -8.37
N LYS A 40 18.92 -20.69 -9.25
CA LYS A 40 17.48 -20.63 -9.58
C LYS A 40 16.58 -20.39 -8.37
N GLN A 41 17.14 -19.89 -7.26
CA GLN A 41 16.38 -19.43 -6.09
C GLN A 41 15.83 -18.03 -6.31
N THR A 42 14.80 -17.66 -5.53
CA THR A 42 14.23 -16.31 -5.60
C THR A 42 15.22 -15.24 -5.11
N PRO A 43 15.37 -14.10 -5.81
CA PRO A 43 16.17 -12.98 -5.32
C PRO A 43 15.42 -12.10 -4.29
N ASN A 44 14.20 -12.49 -3.89
CA ASN A 44 13.33 -11.68 -3.05
C ASN A 44 13.89 -11.46 -1.65
N ILE A 45 14.14 -10.20 -1.31
CA ILE A 45 14.51 -9.79 0.04
C ILE A 45 13.26 -9.32 0.77
N LYS A 46 12.94 -10.03 1.87
CA LYS A 46 11.82 -9.66 2.74
C LYS A 46 12.06 -8.28 3.34
N ILE A 47 11.15 -7.34 3.07
CA ILE A 47 11.28 -5.95 3.52
C ILE A 47 10.68 -5.68 4.92
N GLY A 48 10.37 -6.71 5.71
CA GLY A 48 9.71 -6.55 7.02
C GLY A 48 10.51 -5.64 7.95
N TYR A 49 11.67 -6.12 8.42
CA TYR A 49 12.58 -5.33 9.26
C TYR A 49 13.19 -4.12 8.54
N PRO A 50 13.66 -4.22 7.27
CA PRO A 50 14.12 -3.04 6.54
C PRO A 50 13.07 -1.92 6.49
N GLY A 51 11.79 -2.27 6.37
CA GLY A 51 10.69 -1.30 6.40
C GLY A 51 10.49 -0.65 7.77
N GLN A 52 10.71 -1.36 8.88
CA GLN A 52 10.68 -0.78 10.23
C GLN A 52 11.85 0.18 10.48
N HIS A 53 13.05 -0.14 9.99
CA HIS A 53 14.18 0.80 10.04
C HIS A 53 13.90 2.03 9.18
N LEU A 54 13.36 1.84 7.97
CA LEU A 54 12.99 2.94 7.10
C LEU A 54 11.91 3.83 7.74
N ALA A 55 10.92 3.24 8.40
CA ALA A 55 9.91 3.94 9.17
C ALA A 55 10.52 4.83 10.27
N SER A 56 11.49 4.29 11.02
CA SER A 56 12.22 5.02 12.06
C SER A 56 12.90 6.26 11.48
N LEU A 57 13.61 6.11 10.36
CA LEU A 57 14.29 7.24 9.71
C LEU A 57 13.31 8.25 9.09
N ILE A 58 12.23 7.80 8.45
CA ILE A 58 11.22 8.69 7.87
C ILE A 58 10.59 9.56 8.97
N THR A 59 10.24 8.95 10.10
CA THR A 59 9.56 9.61 11.22
C THR A 59 10.51 10.32 12.17
N GLY A 60 11.82 10.08 12.06
CA GLY A 60 12.83 10.58 12.99
C GLY A 60 12.75 9.96 14.40
N MET A 61 12.02 8.86 14.56
CA MET A 61 11.75 8.24 15.87
C MET A 61 12.48 6.91 15.98
N PHE A 62 12.92 6.57 17.19
CA PHE A 62 13.47 5.24 17.46
C PHE A 62 12.36 4.18 17.47
N GLY A 63 12.72 2.95 17.14
CA GLY A 63 11.93 1.78 17.47
C GLY A 63 12.21 1.29 18.89
N GLU A 64 11.35 0.40 19.41
CA GLU A 64 11.46 -0.11 20.79
C GLU A 64 12.28 -1.40 20.93
N ARG A 65 12.75 -2.00 19.82
CA ARG A 65 13.52 -3.27 19.80
C ARG A 65 12.78 -4.47 20.41
N THR A 66 11.45 -4.48 20.33
CA THR A 66 10.58 -5.46 21.01
C THR A 66 10.39 -6.78 20.27
N GLY A 67 11.02 -6.98 19.11
CA GLY A 67 10.96 -8.24 18.37
C GLY A 67 9.52 -8.70 18.05
N ALA A 68 8.66 -7.76 17.65
CA ALA A 68 7.23 -7.94 17.38
C ALA A 68 6.32 -8.16 18.61
N ARG A 69 6.78 -7.83 19.83
CA ARG A 69 6.00 -7.95 21.09
C ARG A 69 5.67 -6.61 21.76
N GLY A 70 5.78 -5.50 21.05
CA GLY A 70 5.49 -4.15 21.55
C GLY A 70 5.31 -3.17 20.40
N ASN A 71 5.49 -1.87 20.62
CA ASN A 71 5.29 -0.89 19.57
C ASN A 71 6.43 -0.93 18.55
N ASP A 72 6.12 -0.64 17.29
CA ASP A 72 7.14 -0.56 16.25
C ASP A 72 7.98 0.71 16.39
N LEU A 73 7.35 1.82 16.80
CA LEU A 73 8.00 3.11 17.08
C LEU A 73 7.71 3.56 18.51
N ALA A 74 8.63 4.35 19.09
CA ALA A 74 8.59 4.83 20.47
C ALA A 74 7.37 5.72 20.81
N ASP A 75 6.60 6.16 19.81
CA ASP A 75 5.36 6.92 19.99
C ASP A 75 4.09 6.05 19.99
N GLY A 76 4.25 4.72 19.94
CA GLY A 76 3.13 3.78 19.85
C GLY A 76 2.59 3.58 18.44
N SER A 77 3.30 4.04 17.40
CA SER A 77 2.87 3.81 16.02
C SER A 77 3.05 2.34 15.61
N GLU A 78 2.11 1.87 14.80
CA GLU A 78 2.16 0.56 14.13
C GLU A 78 2.75 0.71 12.73
N VAL A 79 3.71 -0.12 12.36
CA VAL A 79 4.36 -0.12 11.04
C VAL A 79 3.99 -1.38 10.28
N LYS A 80 3.38 -1.22 9.10
CA LYS A 80 3.15 -2.32 8.16
C LYS A 80 3.95 -2.12 6.89
N SER A 81 4.70 -3.16 6.50
CA SER A 81 5.52 -3.16 5.28
C SER A 81 5.01 -4.19 4.28
N CYS A 82 4.95 -3.84 3.00
CA CYS A 82 4.68 -4.80 1.92
C CYS A 82 5.54 -4.47 0.68
N SER A 83 5.93 -5.49 -0.09
CA SER A 83 6.78 -5.30 -1.27
C SER A 83 6.35 -6.19 -2.43
N ARG A 84 6.19 -5.55 -3.61
CA ARG A 84 6.05 -6.21 -4.92
C ARG A 84 7.40 -6.48 -5.59
N ILE A 85 8.48 -5.92 -5.02
CA ILE A 85 9.85 -6.07 -5.52
C ILE A 85 10.23 -7.55 -5.44
N ASP A 86 10.72 -8.08 -6.57
CA ASP A 86 11.13 -9.47 -6.73
C ASP A 86 10.06 -10.49 -6.33
N GLN A 87 8.79 -10.09 -6.38
CA GLN A 87 7.69 -11.02 -6.25
C GLN A 87 7.75 -12.05 -7.39
N LEU A 88 7.61 -13.34 -7.04
CA LEU A 88 7.59 -14.42 -8.01
C LEU A 88 6.35 -14.36 -8.90
N ASP A 89 6.59 -14.39 -10.20
CA ASP A 89 5.61 -14.48 -11.26
C ASP A 89 5.22 -15.93 -11.55
N LEU A 90 4.33 -16.14 -12.52
CA LEU A 90 3.83 -17.46 -12.87
C LEU A 90 3.86 -17.64 -14.39
N CYS A 91 4.47 -18.72 -14.87
CA CYS A 91 4.32 -19.14 -16.26
C CYS A 91 2.86 -19.56 -16.49
N LYS A 92 2.19 -18.99 -17.49
CA LYS A 92 0.80 -19.35 -17.80
C LYS A 92 0.69 -20.75 -18.41
N ASP A 93 1.75 -21.24 -19.05
CA ASP A 93 1.72 -22.54 -19.73
C ASP A 93 1.98 -23.69 -18.74
N CYS A 94 3.15 -23.73 -18.08
CA CYS A 94 3.51 -24.82 -17.17
C CYS A 94 3.23 -24.55 -15.68
N LYS A 95 2.74 -23.36 -15.31
CA LYS A 95 2.48 -22.94 -13.91
C LYS A 95 3.70 -22.96 -12.98
N SER A 96 4.91 -23.00 -13.53
CA SER A 96 6.14 -22.83 -12.74
C SER A 96 6.29 -21.38 -12.27
N PRO A 97 6.87 -21.15 -11.08
CA PRO A 97 7.31 -19.81 -10.66
C PRO A 97 8.32 -19.23 -11.65
N VAL A 98 8.29 -17.91 -11.83
CA VAL A 98 9.23 -17.18 -12.69
C VAL A 98 9.75 -15.95 -11.93
N ALA A 99 11.06 -15.73 -11.91
CA ALA A 99 11.67 -14.57 -11.28
C ALA A 99 11.46 -13.29 -12.12
N ARG A 100 11.57 -12.13 -11.47
CA ARG A 100 11.44 -10.82 -12.15
C ARG A 100 12.47 -10.59 -13.24
N SER A 101 13.67 -11.12 -13.06
CA SER A 101 14.78 -11.04 -14.01
C SER A 101 14.63 -11.97 -15.21
N GLU A 102 13.73 -12.96 -15.15
CA GLU A 102 13.56 -13.95 -16.21
C GLU A 102 12.58 -13.43 -17.27
N VAL A 103 13.01 -13.43 -18.54
CA VAL A 103 12.17 -13.12 -19.70
C VAL A 103 11.39 -14.34 -20.19
N ASN A 104 11.95 -15.54 -19.96
CA ASN A 104 11.38 -16.84 -20.32
C ASN A 104 11.28 -17.71 -19.07
N CYS A 105 10.28 -18.59 -19.02
CA CYS A 105 10.17 -19.58 -17.95
C CYS A 105 11.33 -20.58 -17.99
N SER A 106 12.08 -20.73 -16.91
CA SER A 106 13.18 -21.69 -16.82
C SER A 106 12.76 -23.17 -16.87
N SER A 107 11.46 -23.49 -16.71
CA SER A 107 10.95 -24.86 -16.81
C SER A 107 10.52 -25.27 -18.21
N CYS A 108 9.90 -24.38 -18.99
CA CYS A 108 9.34 -24.72 -20.31
C CYS A 108 9.72 -23.73 -21.43
N ASN A 109 10.59 -22.78 -21.15
CA ASN A 109 11.06 -21.72 -22.06
C ASN A 109 9.99 -20.74 -22.58
N SER A 110 8.73 -20.86 -22.12
CA SER A 110 7.64 -19.98 -22.53
C SER A 110 7.86 -18.52 -22.13
N THR A 111 7.48 -17.61 -23.01
CA THR A 111 7.41 -16.15 -22.76
C THR A 111 6.07 -15.72 -22.17
N ASN A 112 5.08 -16.63 -22.08
CA ASN A 112 3.72 -16.35 -21.62
C ASN A 112 3.67 -16.25 -20.09
N ILE A 113 4.15 -15.12 -19.55
CA ILE A 113 4.33 -14.93 -18.11
C ILE A 113 3.20 -14.04 -17.54
N LEU A 114 2.55 -14.52 -16.48
CA LEU A 114 1.69 -13.71 -15.62
C LEU A 114 2.57 -12.95 -14.62
N ARG A 115 2.82 -11.67 -14.90
CA ARG A 115 3.47 -10.75 -13.96
C ARG A 115 2.50 -10.40 -12.83
N LYS A 116 2.82 -10.80 -11.59
CA LYS A 116 1.97 -10.56 -10.41
C LYS A 116 2.21 -9.18 -9.81
N ASP A 117 1.20 -8.59 -9.18
CA ASP A 117 1.29 -7.27 -8.52
C ASP A 117 0.43 -7.24 -7.24
N ASP A 118 0.38 -8.37 -6.53
CA ASP A 118 -0.61 -8.67 -5.49
C ASP A 118 -0.03 -8.76 -4.06
N SER A 119 0.88 -7.86 -3.71
CA SER A 119 1.26 -7.67 -2.30
C SER A 119 0.30 -6.77 -1.53
N LYS A 120 0.17 -7.03 -0.23
CA LYS A 120 -0.76 -6.34 0.69
C LYS A 120 -0.16 -6.14 2.07
N TRP A 121 -0.64 -5.14 2.79
CA TRP A 121 -0.46 -5.05 4.23
C TRP A 121 -1.48 -5.97 4.93
N LEU A 122 -1.04 -6.62 6.00
CA LEU A 122 -1.86 -7.58 6.75
C LEU A 122 -2.14 -7.02 8.14
N PHE A 123 -3.42 -6.93 8.50
CA PHE A 123 -3.86 -6.59 9.85
C PHE A 123 -4.50 -7.80 10.50
N SER A 124 -3.90 -8.30 11.57
CA SER A 124 -4.43 -9.43 12.35
C SER A 124 -5.28 -8.87 13.48
N VAL A 125 -6.60 -9.03 13.37
CA VAL A 125 -7.55 -8.64 14.43
C VAL A 125 -8.33 -9.88 14.84
N LYS A 126 -7.92 -10.50 15.94
CA LYS A 126 -8.42 -11.81 16.40
C LYS A 126 -9.20 -11.72 17.72
N SER A 127 -9.22 -10.56 18.34
CA SER A 127 -9.96 -10.30 19.55
C SER A 127 -10.54 -8.88 19.53
N GLU A 128 -11.49 -8.61 20.42
CA GLU A 128 -11.97 -7.25 20.63
C GLU A 128 -10.87 -6.34 21.18
N ASN A 129 -9.94 -6.91 21.97
CA ASN A 129 -8.75 -6.21 22.43
C ASN A 129 -7.87 -5.77 21.25
N ASP A 130 -7.57 -6.68 20.31
CA ASP A 130 -6.77 -6.34 19.12
C ASP A 130 -7.43 -5.21 18.30
N LEU A 131 -8.76 -5.26 18.19
CA LEU A 131 -9.52 -4.21 17.51
C LEU A 131 -9.41 -2.87 18.26
N ASN A 132 -9.55 -2.88 19.58
CA ASN A 132 -9.42 -1.68 20.41
C ASN A 132 -8.01 -1.09 20.32
N VAL A 133 -6.98 -1.93 20.45
CA VAL A 133 -5.58 -1.51 20.30
C VAL A 133 -5.37 -0.82 18.94
N LEU A 134 -5.76 -1.48 17.84
CA LEU A 134 -5.53 -0.95 16.50
C LEU A 134 -6.36 0.31 16.18
N THR A 135 -7.56 0.46 16.75
CA THR A 135 -8.50 1.53 16.35
C THR A 135 -8.58 2.68 17.35
N LYS A 136 -8.13 2.49 18.59
CA LYS A 136 -8.24 3.49 19.67
C LYS A 136 -6.91 3.84 20.31
N GLU A 137 -6.02 2.86 20.51
CA GLU A 137 -4.77 3.06 21.26
C GLU A 137 -3.60 3.45 20.35
N VAL A 138 -3.37 2.67 19.28
CA VAL A 138 -2.42 3.00 18.22
C VAL A 138 -2.90 4.28 17.56
N LYS A 139 -2.18 5.39 17.71
CA LYS A 139 -2.58 6.71 17.18
C LYS A 139 -2.28 6.88 15.70
N ARG A 140 -1.29 6.14 15.20
CA ARG A 140 -0.77 6.26 13.84
C ARG A 140 -0.35 4.90 13.30
N VAL A 141 -0.84 4.59 12.10
CA VAL A 141 -0.39 3.46 11.28
C VAL A 141 0.47 4.00 10.16
N LEU A 142 1.70 3.50 10.04
CA LEU A 142 2.62 3.82 8.96
C LEU A 142 2.73 2.64 7.99
N LEU A 143 2.41 2.89 6.73
CA LEU A 143 2.36 1.91 5.66
C LEU A 143 3.54 2.10 4.73
N ILE A 144 4.48 1.15 4.75
CA ILE A 144 5.66 1.13 3.87
C ILE A 144 5.39 0.24 2.66
N MET A 145 5.70 0.75 1.47
CA MET A 145 5.55 0.03 0.20
C MET A 145 6.84 0.07 -0.61
N GLY A 146 7.30 -1.10 -1.05
CA GLY A 146 8.27 -1.25 -2.14
C GLY A 146 7.60 -1.75 -3.41
N ASP A 147 7.74 -1.05 -4.54
CA ASP A 147 7.15 -1.48 -5.81
C ASP A 147 7.96 -1.03 -7.04
N TYR A 148 7.43 -1.36 -8.23
CA TYR A 148 7.93 -0.92 -9.53
C TYR A 148 7.00 0.18 -10.05
N PRO A 149 7.44 1.45 -10.14
CA PRO A 149 6.58 2.55 -10.56
C PRO A 149 6.12 2.43 -12.02
N ASN A 150 6.89 1.70 -12.84
CA ASN A 150 6.65 1.47 -14.25
C ASN A 150 6.26 0.01 -14.55
N PHE A 151 5.61 -0.67 -13.59
CA PHE A 151 5.25 -2.09 -13.69
C PHE A 151 4.58 -2.47 -15.02
N ASN A 152 3.58 -1.69 -15.45
CA ASN A 152 2.84 -1.93 -16.69
C ASN A 152 3.69 -1.79 -17.96
N LYS A 153 4.86 -1.16 -17.87
CA LYS A 153 5.84 -1.03 -18.97
C LYS A 153 6.92 -2.11 -18.92
N GLY A 154 6.83 -3.07 -17.99
CA GLY A 154 7.82 -4.14 -17.82
C GLY A 154 9.17 -3.67 -17.25
N ASP A 155 9.24 -2.47 -16.68
CA ASP A 155 10.47 -1.95 -16.07
C ASP A 155 10.62 -2.48 -14.64
N PHE A 156 11.50 -3.48 -14.50
CA PHE A 156 11.91 -4.06 -13.23
C PHE A 156 13.32 -3.61 -12.78
N ASN A 157 13.84 -2.53 -13.36
CA ASN A 157 15.13 -1.93 -12.99
C ASN A 157 14.96 -0.61 -12.23
N THR A 158 13.77 0.00 -12.32
CA THR A 158 13.38 1.13 -11.48
C THR A 158 12.56 0.64 -10.29
N LEU A 159 13.02 0.92 -9.07
CA LEU A 159 12.26 0.65 -7.84
C LEU A 159 11.70 1.94 -7.28
N ARG A 160 10.67 1.81 -6.45
CA ARG A 160 10.09 2.90 -5.67
C ARG A 160 9.82 2.43 -4.24
N PHE A 161 10.21 3.26 -3.28
CA PHE A 161 9.83 3.10 -1.87
C PHE A 161 8.97 4.28 -1.44
N GLN A 162 7.90 3.99 -0.71
CA GLN A 162 6.92 4.97 -0.27
C GLN A 162 6.50 4.70 1.16
N ALA A 163 6.09 5.76 1.85
CA ALA A 163 5.40 5.67 3.12
C ALA A 163 4.12 6.48 3.14
N PHE A 164 3.09 5.92 3.77
CA PHE A 164 1.80 6.56 3.98
C PHE A 164 1.42 6.51 5.45
N GLU A 165 0.83 7.59 5.95
CA GLU A 165 0.31 7.65 7.32
C GLU A 165 -1.22 7.62 7.33
N ILE A 166 -1.77 6.87 8.27
CA ILE A 166 -3.19 6.88 8.66
C ILE A 166 -3.24 7.17 10.16
N TRP A 167 -3.92 8.26 10.54
CA TRP A 167 -4.05 8.65 11.94
C TRP A 167 -5.39 8.16 12.48
N THR A 168 -5.39 6.99 13.10
CA THR A 168 -6.58 6.22 13.50
C THR A 168 -7.56 7.02 14.38
N ASN A 169 -7.06 7.93 15.22
CA ASN A 169 -7.85 8.76 16.11
C ASN A 169 -8.40 10.04 15.44
N SER A 170 -8.01 10.31 14.19
CA SER A 170 -8.46 11.48 13.43
C SER A 170 -9.81 11.22 12.76
N PRO A 171 -10.78 12.16 12.80
CA PRO A 171 -12.00 12.08 12.01
C PRO A 171 -11.73 11.89 10.51
N ARG A 172 -10.65 12.49 10.00
CA ARG A 172 -10.22 12.39 8.60
C ARG A 172 -9.99 10.95 8.14
N ASN A 173 -9.50 10.10 9.04
CA ASN A 173 -9.15 8.71 8.75
C ASN A 173 -10.15 7.70 9.35
N ALA A 174 -11.34 8.15 9.77
CA ALA A 174 -12.33 7.30 10.47
C ALA A 174 -12.70 6.02 9.71
N ARG A 175 -12.71 6.07 8.37
CA ARG A 175 -13.00 4.91 7.50
C ARG A 175 -12.04 3.74 7.71
N PHE A 176 -10.81 3.97 8.15
CA PHE A 176 -9.88 2.90 8.51
C PHE A 176 -10.42 2.07 9.67
N ARG A 177 -10.92 2.73 10.73
CA ARG A 177 -11.49 2.07 11.90
C ARG A 177 -12.76 1.29 11.54
N GLU A 178 -13.60 1.88 10.70
CA GLU A 178 -14.81 1.22 10.20
C GLU A 178 -14.46 -0.05 9.41
N ILE A 179 -13.46 0.00 8.52
CA ILE A 179 -13.01 -1.17 7.75
C ILE A 179 -12.46 -2.26 8.68
N MET A 180 -11.65 -1.92 9.69
CA MET A 180 -11.13 -2.91 10.64
C MET A 180 -12.23 -3.51 11.51
N THR A 181 -13.21 -2.69 11.90
CA THR A 181 -14.40 -3.14 12.66
C THR A 181 -15.27 -4.07 11.83
N ASN A 182 -15.52 -3.74 10.56
CA ASN A 182 -16.32 -4.56 9.64
C ASN A 182 -15.64 -5.91 9.39
N TYR A 183 -14.32 -5.92 9.16
CA TYR A 183 -13.58 -7.18 9.05
C TYR A 183 -13.74 -8.04 10.30
N TYR A 184 -13.55 -7.48 11.49
CA TYR A 184 -13.68 -8.23 12.74
C TYR A 184 -15.09 -8.82 12.91
N LYS A 185 -16.13 -8.01 12.72
CA LYS A 185 -17.52 -8.43 12.93
C LYS A 185 -18.00 -9.41 11.87
N ASN A 186 -17.71 -9.15 10.60
CA ASN A 186 -18.32 -9.87 9.48
C ASN A 186 -17.47 -11.05 9.02
N ILE A 187 -16.14 -10.92 9.04
CA ILE A 187 -15.22 -11.99 8.64
C ILE A 187 -14.77 -12.79 9.85
N TYR A 188 -14.14 -12.15 10.84
CA TYR A 188 -13.52 -12.89 11.94
C TYR A 188 -14.57 -13.64 12.79
N LEU A 189 -15.51 -12.91 13.38
CA LEU A 189 -16.60 -13.50 14.17
C LEU A 189 -17.53 -14.36 13.28
N GLY A 190 -17.77 -13.94 12.05
CA GLY A 190 -18.57 -14.72 11.09
C GLY A 190 -17.99 -16.12 10.81
N HIS A 191 -16.66 -16.24 10.70
CA HIS A 191 -15.99 -17.54 10.60
C HIS A 191 -16.02 -18.33 11.90
N LYS A 192 -15.77 -17.69 13.05
CA LYS A 192 -15.80 -18.35 14.37
C LYS A 192 -17.18 -18.91 14.71
N LYS A 193 -18.26 -18.23 14.32
CA LYS A 193 -19.65 -18.73 14.43
C LYS A 193 -19.89 -19.99 13.61
N LYS A 194 -19.24 -20.15 12.45
CA LYS A 194 -19.38 -21.34 11.58
C LYS A 194 -18.48 -22.49 12.02
N ASN A 195 -17.29 -22.19 12.52
CA ASN A 195 -16.34 -23.17 13.04
C ASN A 195 -15.39 -22.47 14.03
N ILE A 196 -15.47 -22.85 15.30
CA ILE A 196 -14.72 -22.21 16.38
C ILE A 196 -13.20 -22.38 16.26
N GLU A 197 -12.74 -23.50 15.67
CA GLU A 197 -11.31 -23.78 15.43
C GLU A 197 -10.76 -22.99 14.24
N LYS A 198 -11.64 -22.52 13.35
CA LYS A 198 -11.21 -21.80 12.15
C LYS A 198 -10.72 -20.40 12.51
N THR A 199 -9.44 -20.15 12.25
CA THR A 199 -8.87 -18.80 12.28
C THR A 199 -8.80 -18.25 10.85
N PRO A 200 -9.62 -17.24 10.50
CA PRO A 200 -9.59 -16.68 9.16
C PRO A 200 -8.28 -15.94 8.89
N ALA A 201 -7.97 -15.79 7.60
CA ALA A 201 -6.80 -15.04 7.17
C ALA A 201 -6.89 -13.58 7.64
N PRO A 202 -5.75 -12.92 7.97
CA PRO A 202 -5.72 -11.52 8.36
C PRO A 202 -6.41 -10.60 7.34
N LYS A 203 -6.79 -9.40 7.76
CA LYS A 203 -7.36 -8.39 6.86
C LYS A 203 -6.31 -7.99 5.83
N ASN A 204 -6.58 -8.36 4.58
CA ASN A 204 -5.85 -7.86 3.43
C ASN A 204 -6.18 -6.37 3.23
N PHE A 205 -5.17 -5.52 3.35
CA PHE A 205 -5.25 -4.10 3.05
C PHE A 205 -4.33 -3.79 1.87
N TRP A 206 -4.96 -3.62 0.70
CA TRP A 206 -4.26 -3.58 -0.59
C TRP A 206 -3.82 -2.16 -0.94
N PRO A 207 -2.54 -1.94 -1.30
CA PRO A 207 -2.07 -0.66 -1.81
C PRO A 207 -2.88 -0.20 -3.00
N TYR A 208 -3.23 1.10 -3.03
CA TYR A 208 -4.00 1.74 -4.10
C TYR A 208 -5.36 1.09 -4.40
N SER A 209 -5.90 0.29 -3.48
CA SER A 209 -7.29 -0.15 -3.58
C SER A 209 -8.26 0.95 -3.18
N TYR A 210 -9.53 0.78 -3.52
CA TYR A 210 -10.60 1.64 -3.03
C TYR A 210 -10.56 1.84 -1.50
N GLN A 211 -10.34 0.75 -0.75
CA GLN A 211 -10.24 0.80 0.72
C GLN A 211 -9.02 1.59 1.20
N PHE A 212 -7.90 1.53 0.48
CA PHE A 212 -6.75 2.37 0.78
C PHE A 212 -7.10 3.85 0.63
N TYR A 213 -7.72 4.24 -0.48
CA TYR A 213 -8.02 5.64 -0.75
C TYR A 213 -9.12 6.23 0.14
N ILE A 214 -10.17 5.46 0.44
CA ILE A 214 -11.27 5.93 1.30
C ILE A 214 -10.81 6.18 2.74
N CYS A 215 -9.67 5.59 3.15
CA CYS A 215 -9.03 5.86 4.43
C CYS A 215 -8.30 7.21 4.47
N ASN A 216 -8.25 7.99 3.39
CA ASN A 216 -7.57 9.29 3.30
C ASN A 216 -6.09 9.26 3.78
N PRO A 217 -5.25 8.37 3.22
CA PRO A 217 -3.86 8.24 3.61
C PRO A 217 -3.04 9.45 3.15
N ILE A 218 -2.08 9.86 3.96
CA ILE A 218 -1.13 10.94 3.63
C ILE A 218 0.19 10.33 3.20
N GLN A 219 0.68 10.67 2.00
CA GLN A 219 2.02 10.26 1.59
C GLN A 219 3.06 11.12 2.29
N THR A 220 3.94 10.51 3.08
CA THR A 220 4.98 11.22 3.84
C THR A 220 6.37 11.02 3.27
N PHE A 221 6.55 10.02 2.41
CA PHE A 221 7.84 9.75 1.79
C PHE A 221 7.66 9.08 0.43
N THR A 222 8.52 9.44 -0.53
CA THR A 222 8.69 8.71 -1.79
C THR A 222 10.12 8.87 -2.29
N CYS A 223 10.75 7.77 -2.67
CA CYS A 223 11.98 7.79 -3.45
C CYS A 223 11.90 6.85 -4.66
N ILE A 224 12.64 7.20 -5.70
CA ILE A 224 12.89 6.38 -6.89
C ILE A 224 14.33 5.89 -6.85
N ILE A 225 14.54 4.65 -7.24
CA ILE A 225 15.85 4.03 -7.35
C ILE A 225 16.02 3.61 -8.80
N LYS A 226 16.86 4.32 -9.53
CA LYS A 226 17.22 4.01 -10.93
C LYS A 226 18.36 3.00 -10.95
N ASN A 227 18.43 2.15 -11.98
CA ASN A 227 19.49 1.16 -12.16
C ASN A 227 19.65 0.20 -10.96
N ALA A 228 18.52 -0.21 -10.37
CA ALA A 228 18.50 -0.96 -9.13
C ALA A 228 19.07 -2.39 -9.24
N ASN A 229 19.26 -2.89 -10.46
CA ASN A 229 19.86 -4.21 -10.71
C ASN A 229 21.39 -4.15 -10.89
N SER A 230 22.01 -2.96 -10.87
CA SER A 230 23.44 -2.80 -11.12
C SER A 230 24.10 -1.75 -10.23
N LYS A 231 24.02 -0.47 -10.61
CA LYS A 231 24.57 0.68 -9.88
C LYS A 231 23.42 1.61 -9.45
N PRO A 232 22.76 1.30 -8.32
CA PRO A 232 21.55 2.00 -7.94
C PRO A 232 21.80 3.48 -7.65
N LYS A 233 20.91 4.34 -8.14
CA LYS A 233 20.89 5.77 -7.81
C LYS A 233 19.59 6.12 -7.13
N ILE A 234 19.67 6.54 -5.87
CA ILE A 234 18.51 6.89 -5.04
C ILE A 234 18.20 8.38 -5.19
N GLU A 235 16.95 8.68 -5.56
CA GLU A 235 16.40 10.01 -5.72
C GLU A 235 15.17 10.14 -4.82
N ILE A 236 15.25 10.97 -3.77
CA ILE A 236 14.12 11.24 -2.87
C ILE A 236 13.26 12.33 -3.54
N LEU A 237 12.02 11.99 -3.87
CA LEU A 237 11.09 12.88 -4.58
C LEU A 237 10.18 13.66 -3.62
N HIS A 238 9.83 13.04 -2.50
CA HIS A 238 8.92 13.60 -1.51
C HIS A 238 9.35 13.18 -0.12
N TYR A 239 9.38 14.14 0.80
CA TYR A 239 9.65 13.92 2.21
C TYR A 239 8.91 14.97 3.04
N VAL A 240 8.14 14.50 4.01
CA VAL A 240 7.48 15.36 4.99
C VAL A 240 8.29 15.30 6.27
N GLU A 241 8.80 16.46 6.69
CA GLU A 241 9.65 16.54 7.88
C GLU A 241 8.99 15.93 9.12
N PRO A 242 9.76 15.25 10.00
CA PRO A 242 9.25 14.60 11.20
C PRO A 242 8.37 15.49 12.07
N THR A 243 8.71 16.78 12.16
CA THR A 243 8.06 17.75 13.05
C THR A 243 6.80 18.38 12.46
N GLN A 244 6.54 18.23 11.16
CA GLN A 244 5.48 18.93 10.46
C GLN A 244 4.08 18.39 10.83
N ASP A 245 3.09 19.27 11.00
CA ASP A 245 1.71 18.82 11.22
C ASP A 245 1.13 18.21 9.93
N ARG A 246 0.51 17.05 10.04
CA ARG A 246 -0.14 16.37 8.91
C ARG A 246 -1.55 16.88 8.65
N SER A 247 -2.15 17.66 9.56
CA SER A 247 -3.56 18.08 9.47
C SER A 247 -3.90 18.84 8.18
N ARG A 248 -2.95 19.61 7.64
CA ARG A 248 -3.15 20.43 6.42
C ARG A 248 -2.56 19.83 5.15
N LEU A 249 -1.86 18.69 5.23
CA LEU A 249 -1.31 18.01 4.07
C LEU A 249 -2.43 17.29 3.33
N ALA A 250 -2.41 17.29 2.00
CA ALA A 250 -3.40 16.59 1.19
C ALA A 250 -3.23 15.06 1.28
N SER A 251 -4.33 14.30 1.21
CA SER A 251 -4.25 12.85 1.03
C SER A 251 -3.82 12.49 -0.39
N VAL A 252 -3.36 11.27 -0.57
CA VAL A 252 -3.10 10.70 -1.91
C VAL A 252 -4.37 10.77 -2.74
N ILE A 253 -4.34 11.40 -3.92
CA ILE A 253 -5.46 11.50 -4.86
C ILE A 253 -5.83 10.11 -5.40
N MET A 254 -7.11 9.79 -5.40
CA MET A 254 -7.62 8.50 -5.88
C MET A 254 -7.85 8.56 -7.39
N PRO A 255 -7.24 7.67 -8.18
CA PRO A 255 -7.53 7.56 -9.61
C PRO A 255 -9.00 7.27 -9.87
N SER A 256 -9.62 8.00 -10.80
CA SER A 256 -11.03 7.83 -11.15
C SER A 256 -11.31 6.41 -11.68
N VAL A 257 -10.33 5.76 -12.32
CA VAL A 257 -10.42 4.39 -12.86
C VAL A 257 -10.72 3.30 -11.82
N ILE A 258 -10.52 3.58 -10.52
CA ILE A 258 -10.81 2.64 -9.44
C ILE A 258 -12.31 2.56 -9.14
N LEU A 259 -13.06 3.63 -9.44
CA LEU A 259 -14.48 3.72 -9.17
C LEU A 259 -15.30 2.91 -10.18
N SER A 260 -16.34 2.25 -9.70
CA SER A 260 -17.41 1.76 -10.58
C SER A 260 -18.15 2.93 -11.21
N ASP A 261 -18.90 2.66 -12.28
CA ASP A 261 -19.72 3.69 -12.94
C ASP A 261 -20.77 4.27 -11.97
N LEU A 262 -21.37 3.43 -11.12
CA LEU A 262 -22.34 3.86 -10.10
C LEU A 262 -21.72 4.77 -9.04
N GLU A 263 -20.53 4.44 -8.55
CA GLU A 263 -19.80 5.26 -7.58
C GLU A 263 -19.41 6.61 -8.18
N LEU A 264 -19.00 6.62 -9.44
CA LEU A 264 -18.65 7.84 -10.14
C LEU A 264 -19.90 8.72 -10.34
N GLU A 265 -21.04 8.14 -10.75
CA GLU A 265 -22.31 8.88 -10.84
C GLU A 265 -22.76 9.44 -9.48
N LEU A 266 -22.55 8.71 -8.39
CA LEU A 266 -22.88 9.16 -7.05
C LEU A 266 -22.14 10.47 -6.69
N ILE A 267 -20.87 10.57 -7.06
CA ILE A 267 -20.08 11.81 -6.89
C ILE A 267 -20.71 12.95 -7.68
N PHE A 268 -20.94 12.78 -8.99
CA PHE A 268 -21.48 13.87 -9.83
C PHE A 268 -22.90 14.29 -9.46
N LYS A 269 -23.70 13.36 -8.94
CA LYS A 269 -25.06 13.62 -8.46
C LYS A 269 -25.05 14.46 -7.18
N ASN A 270 -24.19 14.12 -6.22
CA ASN A 270 -24.27 14.65 -4.85
C ASN A 270 -23.30 15.80 -4.55
N SER A 271 -22.23 15.95 -5.33
CA SER A 271 -21.25 17.02 -5.12
C SER A 271 -21.67 18.35 -5.75
N LYS A 272 -21.14 19.44 -5.18
CA LYS A 272 -21.28 20.79 -5.72
C LYS A 272 -20.35 20.97 -6.92
N SER A 273 -20.76 21.77 -7.90
CA SER A 273 -19.92 22.07 -9.07
C SER A 273 -18.56 22.70 -8.67
N THR A 274 -18.53 23.45 -7.57
CA THR A 274 -17.31 24.08 -7.00
C THR A 274 -16.34 23.08 -6.37
N GLU A 275 -16.81 21.88 -6.01
CA GLU A 275 -15.97 20.79 -5.51
C GLU A 275 -15.41 20.00 -6.69
N ILE A 276 -16.27 19.68 -7.67
CA ILE A 276 -15.88 18.96 -8.89
C ILE A 276 -14.80 19.73 -9.65
N ILE A 277 -14.96 21.04 -9.88
CA ILE A 277 -14.04 21.85 -10.70
C ILE A 277 -12.57 21.77 -10.26
N ARG A 278 -12.32 21.55 -8.95
CA ARG A 278 -10.97 21.42 -8.41
C ARG A 278 -10.25 20.20 -8.97
N MET A 279 -11.02 19.16 -9.28
CA MET A 279 -10.55 17.87 -9.79
C MET A 279 -10.76 17.67 -11.28
N ILE A 280 -11.23 18.69 -12.01
CA ILE A 280 -11.37 18.64 -13.47
C ILE A 280 -10.08 19.10 -14.15
N LYS A 281 -9.66 18.31 -15.15
CA LYS A 281 -8.52 18.65 -16.01
C LYS A 281 -8.75 19.99 -16.72
N PRO A 282 -7.72 20.83 -16.88
CA PRO A 282 -7.87 22.18 -17.43
C PRO A 282 -8.66 22.25 -18.74
N GLU A 283 -8.44 21.32 -19.67
CA GLU A 283 -9.09 21.26 -20.98
C GLU A 283 -10.60 20.95 -20.92
N PHE A 284 -11.10 20.45 -19.79
CA PHE A 284 -12.53 20.18 -19.56
C PHE A 284 -13.23 21.29 -18.76
N LYS A 285 -12.50 22.30 -18.25
CA LYS A 285 -13.09 23.36 -17.41
C LYS A 285 -14.11 24.22 -18.14
N SER A 286 -13.93 24.48 -19.44
CA SER A 286 -14.91 25.22 -20.27
C SER A 286 -16.25 24.49 -20.42
N LYS A 287 -16.28 23.18 -20.17
CA LYS A 287 -17.48 22.33 -20.24
C LYS A 287 -18.17 22.13 -18.88
N LEU A 288 -17.76 22.85 -17.83
CA LEU A 288 -18.23 22.59 -16.46
C LEU A 288 -19.76 22.67 -16.32
N GLY A 289 -20.39 23.66 -16.97
CA GLY A 289 -21.85 23.83 -16.96
C GLY A 289 -22.62 22.66 -17.58
N LYS A 290 -21.96 21.85 -18.43
CA LYS A 290 -22.53 20.65 -19.07
C LYS A 290 -21.95 19.35 -18.49
N ILE A 291 -21.08 19.42 -17.48
CA ILE A 291 -20.28 18.27 -17.03
C ILE A 291 -21.13 17.15 -16.44
N LYS A 292 -22.27 17.51 -15.83
CA LYS A 292 -23.24 16.54 -15.32
C LYS A 292 -23.93 15.74 -16.43
N ASN A 293 -24.02 16.32 -17.63
CA ASN A 293 -24.66 15.73 -18.80
C ASN A 293 -23.69 14.92 -19.68
N LEU A 294 -22.39 14.93 -19.36
CA LEU A 294 -21.42 14.08 -20.04
C LEU A 294 -21.70 12.61 -19.77
N SER A 295 -21.32 11.75 -20.71
CA SER A 295 -21.34 10.31 -20.48
C SER A 295 -20.39 9.94 -19.33
N ILE A 296 -20.62 8.78 -18.71
CA ILE A 296 -19.79 8.31 -17.60
C ILE A 296 -18.31 8.16 -17.98
N LYS A 297 -18.04 7.76 -19.24
CA LYS A 297 -16.69 7.64 -19.79
C LYS A 297 -16.01 9.00 -19.90
N GLU A 298 -16.73 10.01 -20.39
CA GLU A 298 -16.22 11.38 -20.47
C GLU A 298 -15.99 11.98 -19.09
N LYS A 299 -16.93 11.79 -18.14
CA LYS A 299 -16.77 12.18 -16.72
C LYS A 299 -15.48 11.59 -16.14
N ARG A 300 -15.21 10.30 -16.39
CA ARG A 300 -14.03 9.60 -15.89
C ARG A 300 -12.73 10.16 -16.45
N VAL A 301 -12.70 10.49 -17.75
CA VAL A 301 -11.53 11.07 -18.43
C VAL A 301 -11.32 12.53 -18.04
N ALA A 302 -12.38 13.28 -17.78
CA ALA A 302 -12.32 14.68 -17.40
C ALA A 302 -11.72 14.91 -16.01
N LEU A 303 -11.75 13.91 -15.13
CA LEU A 303 -11.18 13.99 -13.79
C LEU A 303 -9.66 13.78 -13.79
N ILE A 304 -8.95 14.63 -13.06
CA ILE A 304 -7.55 14.42 -12.64
C ILE A 304 -7.51 13.26 -11.63
N GLY A 305 -8.51 13.19 -10.77
CA GLY A 305 -8.69 12.15 -9.76
C GLY A 305 -9.81 12.53 -8.81
N ILE A 306 -9.87 11.86 -7.65
CA ILE A 306 -10.90 12.07 -6.63
C ILE A 306 -10.17 12.43 -5.33
N ASP A 307 -10.36 13.64 -4.83
CA ASP A 307 -9.81 14.10 -3.55
C ASP A 307 -10.66 13.67 -2.34
N GLU A 308 -10.36 14.18 -1.16
CA GLU A 308 -11.10 13.87 0.09
C GLU A 308 -12.54 14.36 0.05
N THR A 309 -12.77 15.55 -0.51
CA THR A 309 -14.10 16.14 -0.62
C THR A 309 -14.99 15.30 -1.51
N LEU A 310 -14.52 14.88 -2.68
CA LEU A 310 -15.32 14.02 -3.54
C LEU A 310 -15.47 12.59 -2.96
N ARG A 311 -14.47 12.10 -2.22
CA ARG A 311 -14.56 10.81 -1.51
C ARG A 311 -15.61 10.77 -0.41
N SER A 312 -15.96 11.90 0.21
CA SER A 312 -16.96 11.88 1.29
C SER A 312 -18.35 11.46 0.82
N TYR A 313 -18.63 11.54 -0.48
CA TYR A 313 -19.88 11.07 -1.08
C TYR A 313 -19.92 9.56 -1.32
N LEU A 314 -18.79 8.87 -1.14
CA LEU A 314 -18.67 7.47 -1.46
C LEU A 314 -18.92 6.57 -0.23
N PRO A 315 -19.67 5.46 -0.39
CA PRO A 315 -19.89 4.51 0.69
C PRO A 315 -18.67 3.58 0.89
N LEU A 316 -18.65 2.82 1.99
CA LEU A 316 -17.78 1.65 2.05
C LEU A 316 -18.31 0.56 1.10
N ARG A 317 -17.41 -0.10 0.38
CA ARG A 317 -17.77 -1.30 -0.39
C ARG A 317 -17.99 -2.48 0.55
N ASP A 318 -18.99 -3.29 0.25
CA ASP A 318 -19.20 -4.57 0.91
C ASP A 318 -18.20 -5.61 0.40
N THR A 319 -16.96 -5.54 0.92
CA THR A 319 -15.87 -6.47 0.59
C THR A 319 -15.73 -7.62 1.58
N ASP A 320 -16.45 -7.56 2.70
CA ASP A 320 -16.25 -8.43 3.86
C ASP A 320 -17.24 -9.60 3.81
N LYS A 321 -17.22 -10.32 2.70
CA LYS A 321 -18.00 -11.54 2.47
C LYS A 321 -17.20 -12.79 2.80
N ILE A 322 -17.80 -13.71 3.54
CA ILE A 322 -17.20 -15.01 3.88
C ILE A 322 -17.06 -15.84 2.59
N SER A 323 -15.84 -16.02 2.09
CA SER A 323 -15.53 -16.94 0.99
C SER A 323 -14.99 -18.28 1.51
N SER A 324 -15.49 -19.39 0.99
CA SER A 324 -14.89 -20.72 1.19
C SER A 324 -13.71 -20.92 0.23
N ALA A 325 -12.63 -21.55 0.71
CA ALA A 325 -11.57 -22.01 -0.17
C ALA A 325 -12.14 -23.10 -1.07
N LYS A 326 -12.06 -22.91 -2.40
CA LYS A 326 -12.59 -23.89 -3.36
C LYS A 326 -11.74 -25.17 -3.43
N ASN A 327 -10.45 -25.07 -3.08
CA ASN A 327 -9.49 -26.18 -3.16
C ASN A 327 -8.70 -26.31 -1.85
N GLN A 328 -8.45 -27.54 -1.42
CA GLN A 328 -7.55 -27.87 -0.31
C GLN A 328 -6.10 -27.69 -0.77
N TYR A 329 -5.25 -27.07 0.05
CA TYR A 329 -3.84 -26.93 -0.28
C TYR A 329 -3.18 -28.32 -0.28
N SER A 330 -2.61 -28.72 -1.41
CA SER A 330 -1.69 -29.85 -1.51
C SER A 330 -0.28 -29.33 -1.75
N ARG A 331 0.69 -29.91 -1.03
CA ARG A 331 2.10 -29.73 -1.35
C ARG A 331 2.32 -30.34 -2.75
N ARG A 332 3.05 -29.65 -3.63
CA ARG A 332 3.42 -30.24 -4.93
C ARG A 332 4.16 -31.55 -4.67
N ILE A 333 3.62 -32.63 -5.20
CA ILE A 333 4.33 -33.90 -5.35
C ILE A 333 5.11 -33.75 -6.66
N ASN A 334 6.42 -34.00 -6.61
CA ASN A 334 7.30 -33.87 -7.78
C ASN A 334 6.91 -34.84 -8.89
#